data_AF-A0AAV0HGH8-F1
#
_entry.id   AF-A0AAV0HGH8-F1
#
_cell.length_a   1.000
_cell.length_b   1.000
_cell.length_c   1.000
_cell.angle_alpha   90.00
_cell.angle_beta   90.00
_cell.angle_gamma   90.00
#
_symmetry.space_group_name_H-M   'P 1'
#
loop_
_entity.id
_entity.type
_entity.pdbx_description
1 polymer ?
#
loop_
_entity_poly.entity_id
_entity_poly.type
_entity_poly.pdbx_seq_one_letter_code
_entity_poly.pdbx_strand_id
1 'polypeptide(L)'
;MASLVKTFPVSLPFLRIPESSKHHFQVKVRSLDSGANSTSTGFSSDSVVVNGRSFTRGKDEVESLFDGGAVEQKEKSVAPLVDDENERFMRLSSVREKNRGKGAISEDMDVLWDDGYGTKTVKDYLIASKDMIRPDGGPPRWFCPVECGEPLKDSPILLFLPGTDGVGLGLTLHHKALGKVFEVRCLHIPVYDRTPFQGLVKFVEDTLKFEHASSPNKPIYLVGDSFGGCLALAVAARNPQIDLVVVLVNPATSFTRSQIQPLLPVLEAMPNEFHSLVPYLLSGIMGNPLKMAMVDLEDRLPPRAKIEQLSGKLTSLLGYLSVLSEIIPKETLVWKLKLIQTGSSYANSRLHAVKAEVLLFASGQDSMLPSKNEAQRLKKGLQNCQVRYFKDNGHTLLLEEGLSLLTIIKGVGKYRRSRKVDFVRDYVPPSKSEFERVFFKDGRFMQAATGTVMLSTLQDGSIVKGLAGVPTQGPVLLVGYHMLMGIELQSLVGEYLKQKNILLRGIAHPAIFGGRFESSSSEFNFQDWIKVMGGVPVAASNFFKLLSSKSHVLLYPGGAREALHYKGEAHKLIWPEQQEFVRMAAKFGATIVPFGGVGEDDLVEVTLLVLAQGSNLSNSSLCL
;
A
#
# COMPACT_ATOMS: atom_id res chain seq x y z
N MET A 1 -5.12 -49.84 -30.85
CA MET A 1 -4.68 -51.03 -30.10
C MET A 1 -3.46 -50.65 -29.27
N ALA A 2 -3.54 -50.91 -27.95
CA ALA A 2 -2.46 -51.16 -26.99
C ALA A 2 -1.14 -50.34 -27.08
N SER A 3 -0.85 -49.48 -26.08
CA SER A 3 0.07 -49.79 -24.95
C SER A 3 1.52 -49.34 -25.26
N LEU A 4 2.32 -48.63 -24.47
CA LEU A 4 2.40 -48.39 -23.03
C LEU A 4 2.81 -46.93 -22.77
N VAL A 5 2.14 -46.26 -21.83
CA VAL A 5 2.66 -45.10 -21.09
C VAL A 5 3.27 -45.62 -19.80
N LYS A 6 4.59 -45.52 -19.63
CA LYS A 6 5.25 -45.75 -18.33
C LYS A 6 5.26 -44.43 -17.56
N THR A 7 4.35 -44.32 -16.61
CA THR A 7 4.35 -43.33 -15.52
C THR A 7 5.45 -43.66 -14.52
N PHE A 8 6.36 -42.71 -14.26
CA PHE A 8 7.23 -42.71 -13.09
C PHE A 8 6.47 -42.09 -11.90
N PRO A 9 6.28 -42.79 -10.77
CA PRO A 9 5.84 -42.16 -9.54
C PRO A 9 7.07 -41.69 -8.75
N VAL A 10 7.26 -40.39 -8.61
CA VAL A 10 8.18 -39.84 -7.59
C VAL A 10 7.40 -39.80 -6.28
N SER A 11 7.61 -40.80 -5.43
CA SER A 11 7.16 -40.80 -4.04
C SER A 11 8.02 -39.83 -3.23
N LEU A 12 7.41 -38.75 -2.70
CA LEU A 12 8.02 -37.93 -1.66
C LEU A 12 8.19 -38.78 -0.39
N PRO A 13 9.39 -38.87 0.21
CA PRO A 13 9.57 -39.61 1.44
C PRO A 13 8.91 -38.84 2.60
N PHE A 14 7.92 -39.49 3.21
CA PHE A 14 7.37 -39.09 4.51
C PHE A 14 8.49 -39.06 5.56
N LEU A 15 8.82 -37.87 6.07
CA LEU A 15 9.54 -37.74 7.33
C LEU A 15 8.60 -38.16 8.47
N ARG A 16 8.70 -39.42 8.89
CA ARG A 16 8.17 -39.88 10.18
C ARG A 16 8.96 -39.17 11.29
N ILE A 17 8.31 -38.27 12.02
CA ILE A 17 8.82 -37.74 13.28
C ILE A 17 8.79 -38.88 14.31
N PRO A 18 9.89 -39.20 15.01
CA PRO A 18 9.87 -40.20 16.08
C PRO A 18 8.99 -39.72 17.25
N GLU A 19 8.11 -40.61 17.74
CA GLU A 19 7.17 -40.37 18.85
C GLU A 19 7.83 -40.21 20.23
N SER A 20 9.14 -39.95 20.30
CA SER A 20 9.92 -39.82 21.52
C SER A 20 10.59 -38.46 21.64
N SER A 21 9.81 -37.38 21.71
CA SER A 21 10.29 -36.10 22.25
C SER A 21 9.11 -35.21 22.66
N LYS A 22 8.47 -35.55 23.79
CA LYS A 22 7.65 -34.58 24.52
C LYS A 22 8.61 -33.55 25.15
N HIS A 23 9.10 -32.61 24.36
CA HIS A 23 9.77 -31.44 24.90
C HIS A 23 8.70 -30.45 25.36
N HIS A 24 8.65 -30.21 26.67
CA HIS A 24 7.95 -29.03 27.19
C HIS A 24 8.74 -27.80 26.77
N PHE A 25 8.20 -27.05 25.80
CA PHE A 25 8.74 -25.78 25.37
C PHE A 25 8.50 -24.73 26.47
N GLN A 26 9.53 -24.45 27.27
CA GLN A 26 9.52 -23.38 28.27
C GLN A 26 10.21 -22.14 27.71
N VAL A 27 9.49 -21.01 27.68
CA VAL A 27 10.08 -19.69 27.48
C VAL A 27 10.95 -19.37 28.69
N LYS A 28 12.25 -19.12 28.47
CA LYS A 28 13.20 -18.83 29.54
C LYS A 28 13.40 -17.32 29.68
N VAL A 29 13.06 -16.79 30.85
CA VAL A 29 13.30 -15.38 31.23
C VAL A 29 14.69 -15.27 31.86
N ARG A 30 15.49 -14.29 31.43
CA ARG A 30 16.77 -13.97 32.07
C ARG A 30 16.90 -12.45 32.26
N SER A 31 16.98 -12.01 33.52
CA SER A 31 17.46 -10.67 33.88
C SER A 31 18.97 -10.62 33.68
N LEU A 32 19.50 -9.56 33.08
CA LEU A 32 20.94 -9.27 33.06
C LEU A 32 21.27 -8.44 34.30
N ASP A 33 21.43 -9.08 35.45
CA ASP A 33 22.02 -8.44 36.63
C ASP A 33 23.53 -8.70 36.65
N SER A 34 24.32 -7.63 36.56
CA SER A 34 25.74 -7.60 36.89
C SER A 34 25.91 -7.95 38.37
N GLY A 35 26.77 -8.93 38.66
CA GLY A 35 26.83 -9.59 39.95
C GLY A 35 27.14 -8.70 41.16
N ALA A 36 26.44 -8.96 42.26
CA ALA A 36 26.99 -9.24 43.59
C ALA A 36 25.85 -9.68 44.52
N ASN A 37 26.19 -10.55 45.48
CA ASN A 37 25.32 -11.21 46.44
C ASN A 37 24.29 -10.30 47.14
N SER A 38 23.00 -10.68 47.07
CA SER A 38 22.11 -10.67 48.24
C SER A 38 20.84 -11.48 47.97
N THR A 39 20.61 -12.47 48.83
CA THR A 39 19.37 -13.23 48.97
C THR A 39 18.17 -12.31 49.23
N SER A 40 17.09 -12.40 48.44
CA SER A 40 15.78 -11.93 48.86
C SER A 40 14.68 -12.94 48.54
N THR A 41 14.06 -13.36 49.63
CA THR A 41 12.88 -14.21 49.80
C THR A 41 11.70 -13.86 48.90
N GLY A 42 11.04 -14.89 48.37
CA GLY A 42 9.79 -14.78 47.65
C GLY A 42 8.66 -14.23 48.52
N PHE A 43 7.77 -13.47 47.90
CA PHE A 43 6.48 -13.12 48.50
C PHE A 43 5.36 -13.82 47.74
N SER A 44 4.75 -14.73 48.49
CA SER A 44 3.47 -15.38 48.23
C SER A 44 2.37 -14.35 48.09
N SER A 45 1.50 -14.58 47.12
CA SER A 45 0.12 -14.12 47.06
C SER A 45 -0.61 -14.45 48.37
N ASP A 46 -1.21 -13.43 49.00
CA ASP A 46 -2.57 -13.48 49.55
C ASP A 46 -3.05 -12.13 50.09
N SER A 47 -4.35 -11.89 49.90
CA SER A 47 -5.24 -10.99 50.65
C SER A 47 -5.13 -9.46 50.44
N VAL A 48 -6.00 -8.94 49.57
CA VAL A 48 -6.70 -7.67 49.84
C VAL A 48 -8.20 -7.92 49.67
N VAL A 49 -8.88 -8.10 50.80
CA VAL A 49 -10.34 -8.12 50.91
C VAL A 49 -10.79 -6.68 51.15
N VAL A 50 -11.70 -6.18 50.33
CA VAL A 50 -12.46 -4.96 50.65
C VAL A 50 -13.96 -5.26 50.52
N ASN A 51 -14.66 -5.04 51.63
CA ASN A 51 -16.09 -5.29 51.83
C ASN A 51 -17.00 -4.19 51.27
N GLY A 52 -18.20 -4.59 50.86
CA GLY A 52 -19.43 -3.78 50.79
C GLY A 52 -19.67 -3.12 49.42
N ARG A 53 -20.82 -3.19 48.75
CA ARG A 53 -22.22 -3.33 49.20
C ARG A 53 -23.05 -3.83 48.00
N SER A 54 -24.12 -4.59 48.29
CA SER A 54 -25.08 -5.13 47.32
C SER A 54 -26.01 -4.05 46.75
N PHE A 55 -26.52 -4.28 45.53
CA PHE A 55 -27.88 -3.86 45.15
C PHE A 55 -28.45 -4.88 44.16
N THR A 56 -29.58 -5.47 44.54
CA THR A 56 -30.40 -6.41 43.78
C THR A 56 -31.58 -5.67 43.14
N ARG A 57 -31.84 -5.90 41.86
CA ARG A 57 -33.15 -5.89 41.16
C ARG A 57 -32.88 -6.03 39.67
N GLY A 58 -33.56 -6.79 38.83
CA GLY A 58 -34.72 -7.67 38.93
C GLY A 58 -34.94 -8.16 37.49
N LYS A 59 -35.24 -9.46 37.32
CA LYS A 59 -35.66 -10.04 36.05
C LYS A 59 -37.02 -9.49 35.66
N ASP A 60 -37.24 -9.30 34.35
CA ASP A 60 -38.54 -9.53 33.72
C ASP A 60 -38.28 -10.17 32.34
N GLU A 61 -38.70 -11.43 32.23
CA GLU A 61 -38.91 -12.17 30.99
C GLU A 61 -40.34 -11.87 30.50
N VAL A 62 -40.51 -11.66 29.19
CA VAL A 62 -41.81 -11.82 28.53
C VAL A 62 -41.59 -12.62 27.24
N GLU A 63 -42.10 -13.84 27.25
CA GLU A 63 -42.35 -14.67 26.07
C GLU A 63 -43.46 -14.06 25.21
N SER A 64 -43.34 -14.21 23.88
CA SER A 64 -44.52 -14.37 23.03
C SER A 64 -44.18 -15.22 21.80
N LEU A 65 -44.82 -16.38 21.78
CA LEU A 65 -44.97 -17.33 20.67
C LEU A 65 -45.47 -16.65 19.38
N PHE A 66 -45.05 -17.15 18.21
CA PHE A 66 -45.97 -17.60 17.15
C PHE A 66 -45.25 -18.53 16.17
N ASP A 67 -45.93 -19.64 15.91
CA ASP A 67 -45.63 -20.78 15.04
C ASP A 67 -46.00 -20.48 13.57
N GLY A 68 -45.45 -21.25 12.63
CA GLY A 68 -45.82 -21.18 11.21
C GLY A 68 -44.77 -21.76 10.26
N GLY A 69 -44.74 -23.09 10.14
CA GLY A 69 -43.88 -23.81 9.20
C GLY A 69 -44.32 -23.73 7.74
N ALA A 70 -43.37 -23.97 6.83
CA ALA A 70 -43.62 -24.52 5.50
C ALA A 70 -42.39 -25.30 5.02
N VAL A 71 -42.65 -26.54 4.57
CA VAL A 71 -41.71 -27.51 4.03
C VAL A 71 -41.64 -27.34 2.52
N GLU A 72 -40.43 -27.25 1.95
CA GLU A 72 -40.19 -27.59 0.54
C GLU A 72 -38.92 -28.44 0.41
N GLN A 73 -39.11 -29.64 -0.15
CA GLN A 73 -38.05 -30.52 -0.62
C GLN A 73 -37.60 -30.06 -2.02
N LYS A 74 -36.28 -30.02 -2.27
CA LYS A 74 -35.73 -30.28 -3.62
C LYS A 74 -34.28 -30.75 -3.61
N GLU A 75 -34.15 -31.98 -4.09
CA GLU A 75 -33.12 -32.59 -4.95
C GLU A 75 -31.62 -32.38 -4.68
N LYS A 76 -30.96 -33.52 -4.49
CA LYS A 76 -29.51 -33.71 -4.47
C LYS A 76 -28.92 -33.52 -5.87
N SER A 77 -27.98 -32.59 -6.00
CA SER A 77 -26.97 -32.61 -7.08
C SER A 77 -25.57 -32.56 -6.45
N VAL A 78 -24.73 -33.52 -6.82
CA VAL A 78 -23.35 -33.67 -6.37
C VAL A 78 -22.48 -32.55 -6.96
N ALA A 79 -21.87 -31.72 -6.09
CA ALA A 79 -20.91 -30.68 -6.46
C ALA A 79 -19.46 -31.16 -6.18
N PRO A 80 -18.48 -30.77 -7.01
CA PRO A 80 -17.07 -31.07 -6.75
C PRO A 80 -16.53 -30.18 -5.61
N LEU A 81 -15.57 -30.72 -4.85
CA LEU A 81 -14.87 -30.05 -3.75
C LEU A 81 -14.20 -28.75 -4.24
N VAL A 82 -14.75 -27.61 -3.82
CA VAL A 82 -14.19 -26.26 -3.98
C VAL A 82 -13.94 -25.69 -2.58
N ASP A 83 -12.79 -25.01 -2.39
CA ASP A 83 -12.27 -24.52 -1.11
C ASP A 83 -13.29 -23.71 -0.27
N ASP A 84 -13.62 -24.27 0.89
CA ASP A 84 -14.60 -23.81 1.88
C ASP A 84 -14.21 -22.48 2.59
N GLU A 85 -12.94 -22.05 2.48
CA GLU A 85 -12.44 -20.87 3.18
C GLU A 85 -12.87 -19.53 2.55
N ASN A 86 -13.08 -19.49 1.23
CA ASN A 86 -13.37 -18.26 0.50
C ASN A 86 -14.87 -17.89 0.54
N GLU A 87 -15.76 -18.88 0.54
CA GLU A 87 -17.18 -18.66 0.78
C GLU A 87 -17.43 -18.12 2.20
N ARG A 88 -16.66 -18.59 3.19
CA ARG A 88 -16.79 -18.12 4.57
C ARG A 88 -16.47 -16.63 4.72
N PHE A 89 -15.46 -16.13 3.99
CA PHE A 89 -15.08 -14.72 3.98
C PHE A 89 -16.11 -13.82 3.28
N MET A 90 -16.64 -14.24 2.12
CA MET A 90 -17.68 -13.50 1.39
C MET A 90 -19.04 -13.49 2.12
N ARG A 91 -19.35 -14.54 2.90
CA ARG A 91 -20.52 -14.57 3.78
C ARG A 91 -20.37 -13.62 4.99
N LEU A 92 -19.18 -13.50 5.55
CA LEU A 92 -18.91 -12.58 6.68
C LEU A 92 -19.00 -11.10 6.30
N SER A 93 -18.59 -10.73 5.09
CA SER A 93 -18.70 -9.36 4.57
C SER A 93 -20.15 -8.98 4.21
N SER A 94 -20.89 -9.88 3.56
CA SER A 94 -22.29 -9.65 3.14
C SER A 94 -23.30 -9.63 4.29
N VAL A 95 -23.07 -10.39 5.37
CA VAL A 95 -23.94 -10.37 6.57
C VAL A 95 -23.90 -9.02 7.29
N ARG A 96 -22.82 -8.24 7.14
CA ARG A 96 -22.65 -6.95 7.85
C ARG A 96 -23.14 -5.73 7.07
N GLU A 97 -23.19 -5.80 5.73
CA GLU A 97 -23.82 -4.74 4.92
C GLU A 97 -25.32 -4.59 5.23
N LYS A 98 -26.01 -5.67 5.62
CA LYS A 98 -27.43 -5.64 5.97
C LYS A 98 -27.76 -4.99 7.33
N ASN A 99 -26.78 -4.71 8.18
CA ASN A 99 -27.02 -4.19 9.55
C ASN A 99 -26.63 -2.72 9.79
N ARG A 100 -26.30 -1.92 8.75
CA ARG A 100 -26.07 -0.48 8.93
C ARG A 100 -27.40 0.31 8.87
N GLY A 101 -28.03 0.46 10.03
CA GLY A 101 -29.02 1.50 10.29
C GLY A 101 -28.41 2.90 10.14
N LYS A 102 -29.20 3.83 9.60
CA LYS A 102 -28.86 5.24 9.37
C LYS A 102 -28.44 5.93 10.68
N GLY A 103 -27.33 6.68 10.65
CA GLY A 103 -27.05 7.75 11.61
C GLY A 103 -25.88 7.51 12.58
N ALA A 104 -24.64 7.50 12.07
CA ALA A 104 -23.44 7.96 12.78
C ALA A 104 -22.30 8.11 11.77
N ILE A 105 -21.80 9.32 11.56
CA ILE A 105 -20.59 9.56 10.77
C ILE A 105 -19.43 9.04 11.62
N SER A 106 -18.89 7.87 11.28
CA SER A 106 -17.62 7.40 11.82
C SER A 106 -16.53 8.33 11.30
N GLU A 107 -15.89 9.11 12.19
CA GLU A 107 -14.70 9.91 11.85
C GLU A 107 -13.51 9.03 11.42
N ASP A 108 -13.55 7.74 11.75
CA ASP A 108 -12.51 6.77 11.45
C ASP A 108 -12.84 5.89 10.24
N MET A 109 -11.84 5.70 9.38
CA MET A 109 -11.87 4.80 8.22
C MET A 109 -11.79 3.34 8.70
N ASP A 110 -12.68 2.49 8.20
CA ASP A 110 -12.64 1.05 8.49
C ASP A 110 -11.33 0.43 7.98
N VAL A 111 -10.76 -0.50 8.75
CA VAL A 111 -9.62 -1.31 8.27
C VAL A 111 -10.13 -2.25 7.17
N LEU A 112 -9.28 -2.56 6.18
CA LEU A 112 -9.65 -3.34 5.00
C LEU A 112 -10.83 -2.70 4.26
N TRP A 113 -10.77 -1.38 4.08
CA TRP A 113 -11.71 -0.63 3.26
C TRP A 113 -11.50 -0.92 1.77
N ASP A 114 -12.55 -0.77 0.98
CA ASP A 114 -12.52 -0.94 -0.46
C ASP A 114 -11.99 0.34 -1.13
N ASP A 115 -10.76 0.28 -1.64
CA ASP A 115 -10.09 1.37 -2.32
C ASP A 115 -10.42 1.47 -3.83
N GLY A 116 -11.19 0.51 -4.35
CA GLY A 116 -11.58 0.40 -5.75
C GLY A 116 -10.42 0.23 -6.73
N TYR A 117 -9.22 -0.06 -6.25
CA TYR A 117 -8.12 -0.32 -7.16
C TYR A 117 -8.42 -1.58 -7.98
N GLY A 118 -8.26 -1.51 -9.30
CA GLY A 118 -8.65 -2.57 -10.23
C GLY A 118 -10.13 -2.57 -10.66
N THR A 119 -10.99 -1.69 -10.11
CA THR A 119 -12.39 -1.56 -10.57
C THR A 119 -12.54 -0.67 -11.80
N LYS A 120 -11.55 0.19 -12.04
CA LYS A 120 -11.44 1.09 -13.18
C LYS A 120 -10.20 0.74 -13.97
N THR A 121 -10.28 0.93 -15.28
CA THR A 121 -9.22 0.57 -16.22
C THR A 121 -8.95 1.71 -17.20
N VAL A 122 -7.97 1.52 -18.07
CA VAL A 122 -7.70 2.45 -19.19
C VAL A 122 -8.92 2.59 -20.10
N LYS A 123 -9.77 1.57 -20.20
CA LYS A 123 -11.01 1.67 -20.96
C LYS A 123 -11.95 2.74 -20.36
N ASP A 124 -12.10 2.78 -19.05
CA ASP A 124 -12.91 3.81 -18.38
C ASP A 124 -12.34 5.21 -18.63
N TYR A 125 -11.02 5.36 -18.54
CA TYR A 125 -10.32 6.59 -18.87
C TYR A 125 -10.63 7.04 -20.31
N LEU A 126 -10.51 6.15 -21.29
CA LEU A 126 -10.74 6.48 -22.70
C LEU A 126 -12.22 6.79 -23.00
N ILE A 127 -13.17 6.12 -22.33
CA ILE A 127 -14.60 6.42 -22.46
C ILE A 127 -14.90 7.81 -21.89
N ALA A 128 -14.48 8.09 -20.66
CA ALA A 128 -14.71 9.38 -20.01
C ALA A 128 -13.99 10.53 -20.74
N SER A 129 -12.83 10.26 -21.35
CA SER A 129 -12.10 11.23 -22.15
C SER A 129 -12.94 11.76 -23.31
N LYS A 130 -13.80 10.95 -23.95
CA LYS A 130 -14.64 11.38 -25.08
C LYS A 130 -15.58 12.53 -24.72
N ASP A 131 -16.08 12.57 -23.49
CA ASP A 131 -16.94 13.67 -23.04
C ASP A 131 -16.13 14.92 -22.72
N MET A 132 -14.92 14.73 -22.16
CA MET A 132 -14.03 15.83 -21.77
C MET A 132 -13.38 16.55 -22.96
N ILE A 133 -13.15 15.86 -24.08
CA ILE A 133 -12.48 16.43 -25.27
C ILE A 133 -13.43 17.14 -26.24
N ARG A 134 -14.73 17.17 -25.95
CA ARG A 134 -15.70 17.88 -26.79
C ARG A 134 -15.29 19.35 -26.91
N PRO A 135 -15.31 19.94 -28.13
CA PRO A 135 -14.99 21.35 -28.30
C PRO A 135 -15.98 22.20 -27.48
N ASP A 136 -15.48 22.82 -26.42
CA ASP A 136 -16.27 23.72 -25.57
C ASP A 136 -15.73 25.17 -25.59
N GLY A 137 -14.57 25.39 -26.22
CA GLY A 137 -13.90 26.70 -26.29
C GLY A 137 -13.49 27.28 -24.93
N GLY A 138 -13.56 26.48 -23.85
CA GLY A 138 -13.34 26.95 -22.50
C GLY A 138 -11.85 27.15 -22.16
N PRO A 139 -11.53 27.97 -21.14
CA PRO A 139 -10.17 28.06 -20.62
C PRO A 139 -9.79 26.82 -19.79
N PRO A 140 -8.51 26.68 -19.39
CA PRO A 140 -8.09 25.70 -18.39
C PRO A 140 -8.91 25.84 -17.11
N ARG A 141 -9.27 24.70 -16.51
CA ARG A 141 -10.21 24.65 -15.37
C ARG A 141 -9.95 23.48 -14.45
N TRP A 142 -10.37 23.62 -13.20
CA TRP A 142 -10.38 22.53 -12.22
C TRP A 142 -11.70 21.78 -12.27
N PHE A 143 -11.65 20.47 -12.06
CA PHE A 143 -12.82 19.66 -11.76
C PHE A 143 -12.49 18.65 -10.66
N CYS A 144 -13.52 18.19 -9.93
CA CYS A 144 -13.40 17.13 -8.95
C CYS A 144 -14.05 15.86 -9.54
N PRO A 145 -13.31 14.74 -9.70
CA PRO A 145 -13.90 13.49 -10.15
C PRO A 145 -14.97 13.01 -9.19
N VAL A 146 -16.12 12.56 -9.70
CA VAL A 146 -17.26 12.13 -8.87
C VAL A 146 -16.89 10.90 -8.04
N GLU A 147 -16.06 10.02 -8.59
CA GLU A 147 -15.58 8.80 -7.92
C GLU A 147 -14.73 9.07 -6.68
N CYS A 148 -14.21 10.29 -6.51
CA CYS A 148 -13.48 10.66 -5.30
C CYS A 148 -14.37 10.70 -4.05
N GLY A 149 -15.68 10.95 -4.20
CA GLY A 149 -16.61 11.03 -3.09
C GLY A 149 -16.23 12.09 -2.05
N GLU A 150 -16.65 11.87 -0.80
CA GLU A 150 -16.34 12.77 0.32
C GLU A 150 -15.06 12.30 1.05
N PRO A 151 -14.04 13.18 1.15
CA PRO A 151 -12.81 12.88 1.86
C PRO A 151 -13.01 12.88 3.38
N LEU A 152 -12.05 12.31 4.10
CA LEU A 152 -11.99 12.44 5.55
C LEU A 152 -11.90 13.91 5.98
N LYS A 153 -12.38 14.18 7.20
CA LYS A 153 -12.26 15.50 7.81
C LYS A 153 -10.78 15.90 7.90
N ASP A 154 -10.52 17.17 7.57
CA ASP A 154 -9.20 17.77 7.53
C ASP A 154 -8.22 17.15 6.52
N SER A 155 -8.73 16.44 5.51
CA SER A 155 -7.94 16.00 4.37
C SER A 155 -7.23 17.18 3.68
N PRO A 156 -5.95 17.02 3.29
CA PRO A 156 -5.26 18.02 2.48
C PRO A 156 -5.75 17.98 1.04
N ILE A 157 -5.50 19.06 0.30
CA ILE A 157 -5.82 19.14 -1.12
C ILE A 157 -4.74 18.45 -1.96
N LEU A 158 -5.18 17.74 -3.00
CA LEU A 158 -4.35 17.17 -4.05
C LEU A 158 -4.74 17.77 -5.39
N LEU A 159 -3.81 18.51 -6.00
CA LEU A 159 -3.95 19.08 -7.33
C LEU A 159 -3.22 18.18 -8.33
N PHE A 160 -3.99 17.56 -9.23
CA PHE A 160 -3.46 16.77 -10.33
C PHE A 160 -3.24 17.64 -11.57
N LEU A 161 -2.02 17.60 -12.12
CA LEU A 161 -1.60 18.31 -13.31
C LEU A 161 -1.36 17.28 -14.43
N PRO A 162 -2.17 17.29 -15.50
CA PRO A 162 -2.16 16.24 -16.51
C PRO A 162 -0.91 16.27 -17.38
N GLY A 163 -0.72 15.16 -18.09
CA GLY A 163 0.19 15.06 -19.22
C GLY A 163 -0.24 15.89 -20.42
N THR A 164 0.33 15.56 -21.57
CA THR A 164 0.15 16.33 -22.81
C THR A 164 -1.26 16.27 -23.38
N ASP A 165 -2.03 15.23 -23.03
CA ASP A 165 -3.44 15.11 -23.38
C ASP A 165 -4.28 16.27 -22.79
N GLY A 166 -3.91 16.77 -21.60
CA GLY A 166 -4.64 17.83 -20.92
C GLY A 166 -6.03 17.41 -20.39
N VAL A 167 -6.43 16.15 -20.51
CA VAL A 167 -7.79 15.71 -20.17
C VAL A 167 -8.05 15.81 -18.67
N GLY A 168 -7.03 15.56 -17.84
CA GLY A 168 -7.15 15.63 -16.37
C GLY A 168 -7.67 14.34 -15.73
N LEU A 169 -7.89 13.28 -16.50
CA LEU A 169 -8.40 11.99 -16.01
C LEU A 169 -7.29 10.96 -15.74
N GLY A 170 -6.02 11.34 -15.75
CA GLY A 170 -4.88 10.42 -15.54
C GLY A 170 -4.87 9.69 -14.19
N LEU A 171 -5.68 10.12 -13.21
CA LEU A 171 -5.85 9.44 -11.93
C LEU A 171 -7.08 8.52 -11.86
N THR A 172 -7.70 8.17 -12.99
CA THR A 172 -8.96 7.37 -13.03
C THR A 172 -8.89 6.09 -12.18
N LEU A 173 -7.76 5.37 -12.18
CA LEU A 173 -7.57 4.15 -11.40
C LEU A 173 -7.38 4.41 -9.89
N HIS A 174 -7.13 5.65 -9.50
CA HIS A 174 -6.75 6.06 -8.15
C HIS A 174 -7.80 6.98 -7.49
N HIS A 175 -8.77 7.51 -8.23
CA HIS A 175 -9.73 8.51 -7.75
C HIS A 175 -10.42 8.10 -6.45
N LYS A 176 -10.94 6.87 -6.36
CA LYS A 176 -11.65 6.39 -5.17
C LYS A 176 -10.74 6.34 -3.94
N ALA A 177 -9.54 5.77 -4.10
CA ALA A 177 -8.57 5.67 -3.01
C ALA A 177 -8.09 7.06 -2.55
N LEU A 178 -7.66 7.90 -3.49
CA LEU A 178 -7.15 9.25 -3.20
C LEU A 178 -8.25 10.14 -2.63
N GLY A 179 -9.43 10.14 -3.24
CA GLY A 179 -10.58 10.93 -2.83
C GLY A 179 -11.05 10.64 -1.42
N LYS A 180 -10.73 9.46 -0.87
CA LYS A 180 -11.03 9.16 0.53
C LYS A 180 -10.18 9.93 1.52
N VAL A 181 -8.96 10.34 1.15
CA VAL A 181 -8.00 10.97 2.06
C VAL A 181 -7.48 12.33 1.59
N PHE A 182 -7.85 12.75 0.39
CA PHE A 182 -7.52 14.04 -0.22
C PHE A 182 -8.77 14.72 -0.79
N GLU A 183 -8.79 16.05 -0.75
CA GLU A 183 -9.63 16.83 -1.65
C GLU A 183 -8.97 16.85 -3.04
N VAL A 184 -9.41 15.97 -3.94
CA VAL A 184 -8.79 15.82 -5.27
C VAL A 184 -9.40 16.82 -6.26
N ARG A 185 -8.54 17.64 -6.87
CA ARG A 185 -8.89 18.49 -8.01
C ARG A 185 -7.96 18.21 -9.17
N CYS A 186 -8.54 17.94 -10.33
CA CYS A 186 -7.81 17.66 -11.56
C CYS A 186 -7.86 18.86 -12.50
N LEU A 187 -6.70 19.24 -13.02
CA LEU A 187 -6.61 20.28 -14.05
C LEU A 187 -7.02 19.68 -15.39
N HIS A 188 -8.00 20.30 -16.04
CA HIS A 188 -8.34 20.07 -17.43
C HIS A 188 -7.84 21.25 -18.28
N ILE A 189 -7.09 20.94 -19.33
CA ILE A 189 -6.60 21.87 -20.35
C ILE A 189 -7.26 21.45 -21.67
N PRO A 190 -8.31 22.14 -22.12
CA PRO A 190 -9.05 21.77 -23.32
C PRO A 190 -8.16 21.54 -24.54
N VAL A 191 -8.56 20.63 -25.43
CA VAL A 191 -7.76 20.19 -26.59
C VAL A 191 -7.30 21.37 -27.44
N TYR A 192 -8.20 22.34 -27.66
CA TYR A 192 -7.93 23.53 -28.48
C TYR A 192 -7.40 24.73 -27.68
N ASP A 193 -7.22 24.59 -26.36
CA ASP A 193 -6.61 25.64 -25.56
C ASP A 193 -5.16 25.90 -26.02
N ARG A 194 -4.81 27.19 -26.08
CA ARG A 194 -3.49 27.69 -26.49
C ARG A 194 -2.87 28.57 -25.40
N THR A 195 -3.28 28.37 -24.14
CA THR A 195 -2.69 29.09 -23.02
C THR A 195 -1.17 28.79 -22.98
N PRO A 196 -0.30 29.83 -22.97
CA PRO A 196 1.14 29.62 -22.92
C PRO A 196 1.56 29.03 -21.57
N PHE A 197 2.74 28.40 -21.51
CA PHE A 197 3.22 27.71 -20.31
C PHE A 197 3.17 28.57 -19.04
N GLN A 198 3.59 29.82 -19.13
CA GLN A 198 3.57 30.77 -18.01
C GLN A 198 2.13 31.10 -17.55
N GLY A 199 1.17 31.10 -18.47
CA GLY A 199 -0.25 31.26 -18.15
C GLY A 199 -0.77 30.08 -17.32
N LEU A 200 -0.40 28.85 -17.70
CA LEU A 200 -0.73 27.65 -16.91
C LEU A 200 -0.04 27.65 -15.54
N VAL A 201 1.23 28.08 -15.47
CA VAL A 201 1.95 28.22 -14.19
C VAL A 201 1.21 29.19 -13.28
N LYS A 202 0.80 30.35 -13.82
CA LYS A 202 0.04 31.35 -13.07
C LYS A 202 -1.31 30.81 -12.59
N PHE A 203 -2.04 30.09 -13.44
CA PHE A 203 -3.34 29.50 -13.09
C PHE A 203 -3.24 28.55 -11.89
N VAL A 204 -2.25 27.65 -11.89
CA VAL A 204 -2.01 26.72 -10.78
C VAL A 204 -1.48 27.46 -9.55
N GLU A 205 -0.59 28.43 -9.73
CA GLU A 205 -0.04 29.25 -8.64
C GLU A 205 -1.13 30.05 -7.92
N ASP A 206 -2.06 30.65 -8.65
CA ASP A 206 -3.17 31.44 -8.08
C ASP A 206 -4.07 30.53 -7.21
N THR A 207 -4.34 29.31 -7.66
CA THR A 207 -5.07 28.29 -6.87
C THR A 207 -4.30 27.92 -5.60
N LEU A 208 -3.01 27.63 -5.74
CA LEU A 208 -2.15 27.22 -4.63
C LEU A 208 -2.05 28.31 -3.55
N LYS A 209 -1.92 29.58 -3.95
CA LYS A 209 -1.89 30.72 -3.00
C LYS A 209 -3.22 30.89 -2.28
N PHE A 210 -4.34 30.70 -2.97
CA PHE A 210 -5.67 30.75 -2.36
C PHE A 210 -5.85 29.65 -1.31
N GLU A 211 -5.50 28.41 -1.63
CA GLU A 211 -5.59 27.28 -0.70
C GLU A 211 -4.66 27.47 0.51
N HIS A 212 -3.43 27.94 0.28
CA HIS A 212 -2.50 28.21 1.36
C HIS A 212 -2.99 29.33 2.29
N ALA A 213 -3.55 30.41 1.74
CA ALA A 213 -4.11 31.49 2.54
C ALA A 213 -5.30 31.00 3.40
N SER A 214 -6.11 30.09 2.85
CA SER A 214 -7.27 29.53 3.54
C SER A 214 -6.89 28.49 4.61
N SER A 215 -5.78 27.77 4.43
CA SER A 215 -5.33 26.71 5.34
C SER A 215 -3.79 26.65 5.45
N PRO A 216 -3.14 27.62 6.11
CA PRO A 216 -1.67 27.80 6.08
C PRO A 216 -0.85 26.71 6.78
N ASN A 217 -1.53 25.80 7.50
CA ASN A 217 -0.92 24.67 8.21
C ASN A 217 -1.15 23.33 7.50
N LYS A 218 -2.01 23.28 6.48
CA LYS A 218 -2.25 22.08 5.68
C LYS A 218 -1.26 22.07 4.50
N PRO A 219 -0.62 20.94 4.20
CA PRO A 219 0.19 20.80 3.00
C PRO A 219 -0.70 20.78 1.75
N ILE A 220 -0.13 21.18 0.62
CA ILE A 220 -0.75 21.06 -0.71
C ILE A 220 0.04 20.02 -1.51
N TYR A 221 -0.65 19.01 -2.03
CA TYR A 221 -0.05 17.97 -2.86
C TYR A 221 -0.17 18.36 -4.34
N LEU A 222 0.95 18.37 -5.06
CA LEU A 222 0.98 18.57 -6.51
C LEU A 222 1.40 17.26 -7.18
N VAL A 223 0.48 16.63 -7.91
CA VAL A 223 0.79 15.43 -8.70
C VAL A 223 0.95 15.84 -10.16
N GLY A 224 2.18 15.89 -10.63
CA GLY A 224 2.50 16.26 -12.01
C GLY A 224 2.84 15.04 -12.85
N ASP A 225 1.96 14.70 -13.80
CA ASP A 225 2.17 13.60 -14.75
C ASP A 225 2.78 14.13 -16.05
N SER A 226 3.90 13.55 -16.49
CA SER A 226 4.59 13.91 -17.72
C SER A 226 4.81 15.43 -17.88
N PHE A 227 4.11 16.08 -18.80
CA PHE A 227 4.09 17.54 -18.95
C PHE A 227 3.71 18.28 -17.65
N GLY A 228 2.71 17.78 -16.92
CA GLY A 228 2.30 18.29 -15.61
C GLY A 228 3.43 18.28 -14.59
N GLY A 229 4.43 17.40 -14.74
CA GLY A 229 5.65 17.41 -13.93
C GLY A 229 6.49 18.69 -14.11
N CYS A 230 6.58 19.22 -15.33
CA CYS A 230 7.22 20.51 -15.59
C CYS A 230 6.44 21.66 -14.91
N LEU A 231 5.11 21.61 -14.97
CA LEU A 231 4.23 22.59 -14.36
C LEU A 231 4.35 22.56 -12.82
N ALA A 232 4.32 21.37 -12.21
CA ALA A 232 4.48 21.17 -10.77
C ALA A 232 5.82 21.74 -10.27
N LEU A 233 6.92 21.44 -10.97
CA LEU A 233 8.25 21.96 -10.62
C LEU A 233 8.34 23.48 -10.77
N ALA A 234 7.78 24.03 -11.84
CA ALA A 234 7.75 25.48 -12.07
C ALA A 234 6.97 26.23 -10.99
N VAL A 235 5.80 25.70 -10.60
CA VAL A 235 4.96 26.26 -9.54
C VAL A 235 5.66 26.14 -8.18
N ALA A 236 6.23 24.98 -7.86
CA ALA A 236 6.94 24.77 -6.61
C ALA A 236 8.18 25.68 -6.47
N ALA A 237 8.93 25.89 -7.56
CA ALA A 237 10.07 26.80 -7.58
C ALA A 237 9.69 28.27 -7.32
N ARG A 238 8.49 28.69 -7.75
CA ARG A 238 7.98 30.05 -7.53
C ARG A 238 7.41 30.27 -6.14
N ASN A 239 7.07 29.20 -5.42
CA ASN A 239 6.42 29.24 -4.12
C ASN A 239 7.20 28.48 -3.04
N PRO A 240 8.50 28.77 -2.82
CA PRO A 240 9.35 27.98 -1.93
C PRO A 240 8.96 28.06 -0.45
N GLN A 241 8.10 29.00 -0.06
CA GLN A 241 7.64 29.19 1.31
C GLN A 241 6.36 28.39 1.62
N ILE A 242 5.67 27.89 0.60
CA ILE A 242 4.44 27.12 0.78
C ILE A 242 4.81 25.66 0.99
N ASP A 243 4.12 25.04 1.94
CA ASP A 243 4.34 23.65 2.30
C ASP A 243 3.79 22.71 1.23
N LEU A 244 4.65 22.31 0.29
CA LEU A 244 4.31 21.50 -0.87
C LEU A 244 4.91 20.10 -0.78
N VAL A 245 4.09 19.11 -1.14
CA VAL A 245 4.53 17.75 -1.45
C VAL A 245 4.30 17.53 -2.95
N VAL A 246 5.40 17.42 -3.70
CA VAL A 246 5.37 17.28 -5.15
C VAL A 246 5.60 15.82 -5.53
N VAL A 247 4.63 15.22 -6.21
CA VAL A 247 4.75 13.89 -6.82
C VAL A 247 4.94 14.07 -8.32
N LEU A 248 6.06 13.59 -8.86
CA LEU A 248 6.38 13.66 -10.28
C LEU A 248 6.29 12.27 -10.88
N VAL A 249 5.54 12.12 -11.96
CA VAL A 249 5.43 10.87 -12.70
C VAL A 249 5.99 11.07 -14.10
N ASN A 250 7.07 10.36 -14.43
CA ASN A 250 7.76 10.44 -15.73
C ASN A 250 7.89 11.89 -16.26
N PRO A 251 8.44 12.84 -15.47
CA PRO A 251 8.34 14.26 -15.80
C PRO A 251 9.03 14.59 -17.13
N ALA A 252 8.36 15.40 -17.96
CA ALA A 252 8.84 15.83 -19.28
C ALA A 252 9.99 16.86 -19.24
N THR A 253 10.65 17.02 -18.09
CA THR A 253 11.86 17.83 -17.93
C THR A 253 13.08 17.27 -18.70
N SER A 254 12.95 16.05 -19.23
CA SER A 254 13.89 15.44 -20.16
C SER A 254 13.54 15.60 -21.63
N PHE A 255 12.47 16.32 -21.99
CA PHE A 255 11.97 16.40 -23.36
C PHE A 255 13.05 16.72 -24.39
N THR A 256 13.96 17.66 -24.13
CA THR A 256 15.03 18.01 -25.09
C THR A 256 16.07 16.91 -25.32
N ARG A 257 16.07 15.86 -24.49
CA ARG A 257 16.92 14.67 -24.58
C ARG A 257 16.11 13.41 -24.93
N SER A 258 14.84 13.56 -25.32
CA SER A 258 13.96 12.44 -25.60
C SER A 258 14.07 11.96 -27.05
N GLN A 259 13.57 10.73 -27.30
CA GLN A 259 13.50 10.17 -28.64
C GLN A 259 12.44 10.87 -29.51
N ILE A 260 11.52 11.62 -28.90
CA ILE A 260 10.43 12.32 -29.58
C ILE A 260 10.84 13.72 -30.02
N GLN A 261 11.85 14.34 -29.39
CA GLN A 261 12.29 15.68 -29.77
C GLN A 261 12.64 15.80 -31.28
N PRO A 262 13.34 14.85 -31.90
CA PRO A 262 13.61 14.87 -33.34
C PRO A 262 12.36 14.76 -34.24
N LEU A 263 11.23 14.30 -33.71
CA LEU A 263 9.97 14.19 -34.46
C LEU A 263 9.26 15.54 -34.61
N LEU A 264 9.57 16.53 -33.78
CA LEU A 264 8.90 17.83 -33.83
C LEU A 264 9.05 18.54 -35.19
N PRO A 265 10.26 18.72 -35.76
CA PRO A 265 10.40 19.32 -37.10
C PRO A 265 9.72 18.49 -38.20
N VAL A 266 9.69 17.17 -38.06
CA VAL A 266 9.04 16.26 -39.01
C VAL A 266 7.53 16.46 -39.00
N LEU A 267 6.91 16.53 -37.81
CA LEU A 267 5.47 16.75 -37.65
C LEU A 267 5.02 18.12 -38.17
N GLU A 268 5.87 19.15 -38.03
CA GLU A 268 5.62 20.48 -38.58
C GLU A 268 5.66 20.50 -40.11
N ALA A 269 6.59 19.75 -40.71
CA ALA A 269 6.75 19.66 -42.16
C ALA A 269 5.79 18.62 -42.81
N MET A 270 5.11 17.79 -42.01
CA MET A 270 4.31 16.69 -42.53
C MET A 270 3.09 17.20 -43.32
N PRO A 271 2.88 16.73 -44.56
CA PRO A 271 1.66 17.03 -45.33
C PRO A 271 0.37 16.53 -44.65
N ASN A 272 -0.78 16.99 -45.12
CA ASN A 272 -2.06 16.63 -44.50
C ASN A 272 -2.52 15.21 -44.84
N GLU A 273 -1.99 14.65 -45.92
CA GLU A 273 -2.31 13.32 -46.45
C GLU A 273 -1.79 12.20 -45.53
N PHE A 274 -0.82 12.49 -44.66
CA PHE A 274 -0.22 11.53 -43.72
C PHE A 274 -0.82 11.59 -42.30
N HIS A 275 -1.95 12.27 -42.12
CA HIS A 275 -2.63 12.36 -40.82
C HIS A 275 -2.99 11.00 -40.23
N SER A 276 -3.25 10.00 -41.08
CA SER A 276 -3.52 8.61 -40.66
C SER A 276 -2.35 7.94 -39.92
N LEU A 277 -1.12 8.48 -40.02
CA LEU A 277 0.06 7.97 -39.34
C LEU A 277 0.26 8.56 -37.94
N VAL A 278 -0.42 9.67 -37.61
CA VAL A 278 -0.30 10.33 -36.30
C VAL A 278 -0.62 9.39 -35.13
N PRO A 279 -1.69 8.58 -35.14
CA PRO A 279 -1.98 7.65 -34.04
C PRO A 279 -0.85 6.64 -33.80
N TYR A 280 -0.17 6.21 -34.86
CA TYR A 280 0.97 5.29 -34.75
C TYR A 280 2.21 5.98 -34.18
N LEU A 281 2.45 7.25 -34.51
CA LEU A 281 3.49 8.07 -33.88
C LEU A 281 3.19 8.35 -32.40
N LEU A 282 1.91 8.47 -32.05
CA LEU A 282 1.43 8.61 -30.67
C LEU A 282 1.40 7.29 -29.89
N SER A 283 1.66 6.14 -30.53
CA SER A 283 1.71 4.85 -29.82
C SER A 283 2.77 4.82 -28.72
N GLY A 284 3.87 5.59 -28.87
CA GLY A 284 4.88 5.76 -27.82
C GLY A 284 4.40 6.58 -26.62
N ILE A 285 3.29 7.31 -26.74
CA ILE A 285 2.59 7.99 -25.64
C ILE A 285 1.70 7.00 -24.88
N MET A 286 1.15 5.99 -25.56
CA MET A 286 0.51 4.90 -24.85
C MET A 286 1.57 4.21 -24.00
N GLY A 287 1.34 4.09 -22.71
CA GLY A 287 2.19 3.29 -21.85
C GLY A 287 2.21 1.82 -22.25
N ASN A 288 2.64 0.95 -21.35
CA ASN A 288 2.77 -0.47 -21.67
C ASN A 288 1.38 -1.13 -21.82
N PRO A 289 0.96 -1.56 -23.03
CA PRO A 289 -0.39 -2.08 -23.26
C PRO A 289 -0.65 -3.39 -22.51
N LEU A 290 0.39 -4.19 -22.25
CA LEU A 290 0.27 -5.39 -21.40
C LEU A 290 -0.09 -4.97 -19.98
N LYS A 291 0.63 -4.01 -19.39
CA LYS A 291 0.36 -3.51 -18.05
C LYS A 291 -1.02 -2.85 -17.93
N MET A 292 -1.45 -2.11 -18.94
CA MET A 292 -2.80 -1.54 -18.98
C MET A 292 -3.89 -2.61 -18.94
N ALA A 293 -3.71 -3.70 -19.70
CA ALA A 293 -4.66 -4.81 -19.74
C ALA A 293 -4.66 -5.68 -18.47
N MET A 294 -3.63 -5.55 -17.61
CA MET A 294 -3.46 -6.30 -16.37
C MET A 294 -4.11 -5.68 -15.13
N VAL A 295 -4.58 -4.43 -15.20
CA VAL A 295 -5.11 -3.67 -14.03
C VAL A 295 -6.24 -4.40 -13.30
N ASP A 296 -7.16 -5.01 -14.04
CA ASP A 296 -8.35 -5.72 -13.54
C ASP A 296 -8.30 -7.22 -13.90
N LEU A 297 -7.09 -7.78 -14.10
CA LEU A 297 -6.93 -9.21 -14.38
C LEU A 297 -7.16 -10.00 -13.10
N GLU A 298 -8.05 -10.99 -13.18
CA GLU A 298 -8.44 -11.76 -12.00
C GLU A 298 -7.34 -12.77 -11.66
N ASP A 299 -6.69 -12.58 -10.50
CA ASP A 299 -5.51 -13.36 -10.12
C ASP A 299 -5.79 -14.84 -9.87
N ARG A 300 -7.05 -15.21 -9.66
CA ARG A 300 -7.47 -16.57 -9.31
C ARG A 300 -7.88 -17.41 -10.52
N LEU A 301 -7.85 -16.83 -11.72
CA LEU A 301 -8.17 -17.57 -12.94
C LEU A 301 -7.08 -18.60 -13.28
N PRO A 302 -7.45 -19.76 -13.86
CA PRO A 302 -6.48 -20.68 -14.44
C PRO A 302 -5.63 -20.01 -15.52
N PRO A 303 -4.37 -20.44 -15.75
CA PRO A 303 -3.47 -19.81 -16.70
C PRO A 303 -4.04 -19.61 -18.11
N ARG A 304 -4.80 -20.60 -18.63
CA ARG A 304 -5.45 -20.50 -19.95
C ARG A 304 -6.50 -19.40 -20.00
N ALA A 305 -7.38 -19.34 -19.00
CA ALA A 305 -8.41 -18.32 -18.90
C ALA A 305 -7.81 -16.92 -18.75
N LYS A 306 -6.67 -16.78 -18.04
CA LYS A 306 -5.92 -15.52 -17.98
C LYS A 306 -5.41 -15.07 -19.34
N ILE A 307 -4.86 -15.98 -20.14
CA ILE A 307 -4.36 -15.68 -21.50
C ILE A 307 -5.52 -15.23 -22.40
N GLU A 308 -6.64 -15.94 -22.37
CA GLU A 308 -7.83 -15.58 -23.15
C GLU A 308 -8.38 -14.21 -22.76
N GLN A 309 -8.51 -13.94 -21.44
CA GLN A 309 -8.97 -12.65 -20.94
C GLN A 309 -8.00 -11.53 -21.32
N LEU A 310 -6.69 -11.76 -21.19
CA LEU A 310 -5.66 -10.79 -21.57
C LEU A 310 -5.73 -10.46 -23.07
N SER A 311 -5.85 -11.49 -23.92
CA SER A 311 -6.00 -11.31 -25.37
C SER A 311 -7.23 -10.48 -25.73
N GLY A 312 -8.37 -10.76 -25.10
CA GLY A 312 -9.61 -9.98 -25.27
C GLY A 312 -9.44 -8.51 -24.85
N LYS A 313 -8.77 -8.26 -23.71
CA LYS A 313 -8.50 -6.90 -23.22
C LYS A 313 -7.55 -6.12 -24.13
N LEU A 314 -6.47 -6.75 -24.62
CA LEU A 314 -5.57 -6.14 -25.60
C LEU A 314 -6.29 -5.77 -26.89
N THR A 315 -7.13 -6.68 -27.40
CA THR A 315 -7.95 -6.44 -28.60
C THR A 315 -8.89 -5.26 -28.37
N SER A 316 -9.50 -5.18 -27.18
CA SER A 316 -10.34 -4.04 -26.79
C SER A 316 -9.55 -2.72 -26.78
N LEU A 317 -8.34 -2.69 -26.22
CA LEU A 317 -7.48 -1.49 -26.18
C LEU A 317 -7.14 -0.98 -27.60
N LEU A 318 -6.86 -1.88 -28.53
CA LEU A 318 -6.64 -1.52 -29.94
C LEU A 318 -7.84 -0.79 -30.55
N GLY A 319 -9.06 -1.19 -30.17
CA GLY A 319 -10.31 -0.55 -30.60
C GLY A 319 -10.46 0.91 -30.16
N TYR A 320 -9.67 1.38 -29.19
CA TYR A 320 -9.69 2.76 -28.71
C TYR A 320 -8.55 3.64 -29.23
N LEU A 321 -7.69 3.11 -30.13
CA LEU A 321 -6.65 3.91 -30.77
C LEU A 321 -7.19 5.15 -31.50
N SER A 322 -8.42 5.07 -32.03
CA SER A 322 -9.09 6.21 -32.66
C SER A 322 -9.34 7.36 -31.69
N VAL A 323 -9.69 7.07 -30.42
CA VAL A 323 -9.92 8.08 -29.40
C VAL A 323 -8.67 8.91 -29.14
N LEU A 324 -7.48 8.31 -29.22
CA LEU A 324 -6.22 9.03 -29.01
C LEU A 324 -5.99 10.11 -30.07
N SER A 325 -6.42 9.85 -31.30
CA SER A 325 -6.35 10.83 -32.39
C SER A 325 -7.27 12.02 -32.17
N GLU A 326 -8.38 11.82 -31.44
CA GLU A 326 -9.31 12.87 -31.06
C GLU A 326 -8.83 13.67 -29.85
N ILE A 327 -8.13 13.01 -28.90
CA ILE A 327 -7.55 13.66 -27.71
C ILE A 327 -6.42 14.62 -28.11
N ILE A 328 -5.57 14.22 -29.06
CA ILE A 328 -4.47 15.07 -29.55
C ILE A 328 -4.46 15.12 -31.09
N PRO A 329 -5.31 15.97 -31.70
CA PRO A 329 -5.26 16.24 -33.14
C PRO A 329 -3.89 16.79 -33.55
N LYS A 330 -3.49 16.64 -34.82
CA LYS A 330 -2.16 17.03 -35.33
C LYS A 330 -1.76 18.46 -34.97
N GLU A 331 -2.63 19.43 -35.23
CA GLU A 331 -2.36 20.86 -34.99
C GLU A 331 -2.17 21.12 -33.48
N THR A 332 -2.92 20.40 -32.65
CA THR A 332 -2.78 20.43 -31.20
C THR A 332 -1.49 19.73 -30.76
N LEU A 333 -1.11 18.61 -31.37
CA LEU A 333 0.11 17.88 -31.04
C LEU A 333 1.35 18.76 -31.18
N VAL A 334 1.50 19.47 -32.31
CA VAL A 334 2.61 20.38 -32.54
C VAL A 334 2.66 21.47 -31.47
N TRP A 335 1.50 22.06 -31.15
CA TRP A 335 1.39 23.05 -30.07
C TRP A 335 1.82 22.47 -28.71
N LYS A 336 1.31 21.30 -28.33
CA LYS A 336 1.62 20.64 -27.05
C LYS A 336 3.11 20.30 -26.96
N LEU A 337 3.75 19.84 -28.05
CA LEU A 337 5.20 19.57 -28.05
C LEU A 337 6.03 20.84 -27.81
N LYS A 338 5.67 21.97 -28.44
CA LYS A 338 6.30 23.29 -28.16
C LYS A 338 6.08 23.73 -26.71
N LEU A 339 4.88 23.49 -26.19
CA LEU A 339 4.52 23.79 -24.81
C LEU A 339 5.37 22.97 -23.83
N ILE A 340 5.58 21.68 -24.08
CA ILE A 340 6.48 20.83 -23.30
C ILE A 340 7.91 21.35 -23.39
N GLN A 341 8.41 21.68 -24.58
CA GLN A 341 9.77 22.19 -24.73
C GLN A 341 10.02 23.46 -23.91
N THR A 342 9.05 24.38 -23.94
CA THR A 342 9.05 25.61 -23.13
C THR A 342 9.01 25.28 -21.64
N GLY A 343 8.08 24.41 -21.22
CA GLY A 343 7.91 24.01 -19.82
C GLY A 343 9.12 23.27 -19.26
N SER A 344 9.71 22.38 -20.05
CA SER A 344 10.92 21.63 -19.74
C SER A 344 12.09 22.56 -19.50
N SER A 345 12.33 23.51 -20.41
CA SER A 345 13.37 24.53 -20.26
C SER A 345 13.13 25.42 -19.04
N TYR A 346 11.88 25.87 -18.84
CA TYR A 346 11.51 26.73 -17.73
C TYR A 346 11.74 26.04 -16.37
N ALA A 347 11.26 24.81 -16.20
CA ALA A 347 11.43 24.03 -14.97
C ALA A 347 12.91 23.74 -14.70
N ASN A 348 13.66 23.32 -15.73
CA ASN A 348 15.09 23.00 -15.62
C ASN A 348 15.93 24.17 -15.12
N SER A 349 15.65 25.39 -15.60
CA SER A 349 16.37 26.59 -15.16
C SER A 349 16.14 26.98 -13.69
N ARG A 350 15.16 26.35 -13.00
CA ARG A 350 14.70 26.74 -11.66
C ARG A 350 14.69 25.61 -10.64
N LEU A 351 15.26 24.44 -10.95
CA LEU A 351 15.29 23.29 -10.02
C LEU A 351 15.90 23.65 -8.66
N HIS A 352 16.92 24.51 -8.64
CA HIS A 352 17.60 24.98 -7.42
C HIS A 352 16.67 25.74 -6.45
N ALA A 353 15.59 26.34 -6.96
CA ALA A 353 14.63 27.10 -6.16
C ALA A 353 13.54 26.20 -5.54
N VAL A 354 13.41 24.95 -5.98
CA VAL A 354 12.43 24.01 -5.41
C VAL A 354 12.88 23.59 -4.00
N LYS A 355 12.11 24.00 -2.99
CA LYS A 355 12.29 23.60 -1.58
C LYS A 355 11.34 22.50 -1.12
N ALA A 356 10.30 22.24 -1.91
CA ALA A 356 9.29 21.22 -1.66
C ALA A 356 9.91 19.83 -1.46
N GLU A 357 9.20 18.98 -0.71
CA GLU A 357 9.46 17.55 -0.73
C GLU A 357 9.07 16.98 -2.08
N VAL A 358 9.96 16.24 -2.74
CA VAL A 358 9.71 15.66 -4.07
C VAL A 358 9.76 14.14 -3.99
N LEU A 359 8.70 13.50 -4.47
CA LEU A 359 8.62 12.07 -4.74
C LEU A 359 8.56 11.88 -6.25
N LEU A 360 9.53 11.19 -6.83
CA LEU A 360 9.65 11.03 -8.28
C LEU A 360 9.51 9.56 -8.67
N PHE A 361 8.59 9.28 -9.59
CA PHE A 361 8.39 7.98 -10.19
C PHE A 361 8.94 7.96 -11.61
N ALA A 362 9.73 6.93 -11.89
CA ALA A 362 10.33 6.73 -13.20
C ALA A 362 10.08 5.31 -13.71
N SER A 363 9.54 5.25 -14.91
CA SER A 363 9.27 4.02 -15.64
C SER A 363 10.50 3.51 -16.39
N GLY A 364 10.65 2.18 -16.43
CA GLY A 364 11.77 1.50 -17.07
C GLY A 364 11.54 1.16 -18.54
N GLN A 365 10.28 1.01 -18.95
CA GLN A 365 9.87 0.80 -20.34
C GLN A 365 9.21 2.05 -20.94
N ASP A 366 9.61 3.23 -20.47
CA ASP A 366 9.16 4.50 -21.04
C ASP A 366 9.82 4.73 -22.41
N SER A 367 9.04 4.52 -23.47
CA SER A 367 9.46 4.76 -24.86
C SER A 367 9.38 6.24 -25.26
N MET A 368 8.72 7.08 -24.46
CA MET A 368 8.51 8.50 -24.76
C MET A 368 9.67 9.35 -24.26
N LEU A 369 10.08 9.11 -23.01
CA LEU A 369 11.07 9.90 -22.29
C LEU A 369 12.14 8.99 -21.68
N PRO A 370 13.40 9.45 -21.55
CA PRO A 370 14.43 8.71 -20.85
C PRO A 370 14.25 8.80 -19.32
N SER A 371 13.10 8.34 -18.81
CA SER A 371 12.60 8.57 -17.45
C SER A 371 13.55 8.08 -16.37
N LYS A 372 14.24 6.96 -16.57
CA LYS A 372 15.30 6.48 -15.66
C LYS A 372 16.46 7.46 -15.51
N ASN A 373 17.01 7.94 -16.63
CA ASN A 373 18.13 8.88 -16.62
C ASN A 373 17.69 10.23 -16.06
N GLU A 374 16.45 10.61 -16.36
CA GLU A 374 15.87 11.85 -15.88
C GLU A 374 15.66 11.86 -14.36
N ALA A 375 15.18 10.75 -13.81
CA ALA A 375 15.08 10.55 -12.37
C ALA A 375 16.42 10.72 -11.66
N GLN A 376 17.48 10.12 -12.20
CA GLN A 376 18.83 10.26 -11.65
C GLN A 376 19.33 11.70 -11.69
N ARG A 377 19.07 12.41 -12.79
CA ARG A 377 19.43 13.82 -12.94
C ARG A 377 18.67 14.71 -11.96
N LEU A 378 17.35 14.54 -11.87
CA LEU A 378 16.50 15.31 -10.95
C LEU A 378 16.83 15.02 -9.49
N LYS A 379 17.10 13.75 -9.13
CA LYS A 379 17.56 13.38 -7.78
C LYS A 379 18.84 14.10 -7.37
N LYS A 380 19.76 14.33 -8.32
CA LYS A 380 21.00 15.10 -8.08
C LYS A 380 20.76 16.61 -8.03
N GLY A 381 19.77 17.12 -8.76
CA GLY A 381 19.49 18.56 -8.89
C GLY A 381 18.52 19.14 -7.86
N LEU A 382 17.69 18.31 -7.24
CA LEU A 382 16.67 18.69 -6.25
C LEU A 382 17.12 18.36 -4.84
N GLN A 383 16.81 19.22 -3.87
CA GLN A 383 17.30 19.08 -2.49
C GLN A 383 16.64 17.92 -1.74
N ASN A 384 15.31 17.76 -1.87
CA ASN A 384 14.51 16.81 -1.09
C ASN A 384 13.82 15.79 -2.02
N CYS A 385 14.59 15.12 -2.88
CA CYS A 385 14.05 14.22 -3.90
C CYS A 385 14.27 12.74 -3.57
N GLN A 386 13.17 12.02 -3.42
CA GLN A 386 13.11 10.57 -3.30
C GLN A 386 12.64 9.97 -4.62
N VAL A 387 13.24 8.85 -5.04
CA VAL A 387 12.94 8.22 -6.34
C VAL A 387 12.42 6.80 -6.11
N ARG A 388 11.37 6.43 -6.87
CA ARG A 388 10.91 5.05 -7.04
C ARG A 388 10.95 4.68 -8.53
N TYR A 389 11.51 3.51 -8.82
CA TYR A 389 11.74 3.05 -10.19
C TYR A 389 10.84 1.86 -10.50
N PHE A 390 10.01 2.01 -11.54
CA PHE A 390 9.02 1.02 -11.99
C PHE A 390 9.52 0.34 -13.24
N LYS A 391 10.19 -0.79 -13.07
CA LYS A 391 11.04 -1.39 -14.12
C LYS A 391 10.23 -1.80 -15.34
N ASP A 392 9.03 -2.34 -15.11
CA ASP A 392 8.23 -3.00 -16.13
C ASP A 392 7.08 -2.13 -16.68
N ASN A 393 6.98 -0.89 -16.19
CA ASN A 393 5.96 0.07 -16.58
C ASN A 393 6.42 1.00 -17.71
N GLY A 394 5.45 1.49 -18.48
CA GLY A 394 5.62 2.46 -19.57
C GLY A 394 5.35 3.90 -19.14
N HIS A 395 5.14 4.78 -20.13
CA HIS A 395 5.03 6.23 -19.89
C HIS A 395 3.82 6.62 -19.01
N THR A 396 2.66 6.00 -19.22
CA THR A 396 1.41 6.30 -18.50
C THR A 396 1.28 5.48 -17.21
N LEU A 397 2.25 5.60 -16.31
CA LEU A 397 2.37 4.78 -15.10
C LEU A 397 1.08 4.73 -14.26
N LEU A 398 0.34 5.85 -14.17
CA LEU A 398 -0.88 5.97 -13.36
C LEU A 398 -2.12 5.28 -13.98
N LEU A 399 -2.00 4.78 -15.21
CA LEU A 399 -3.04 4.04 -15.94
C LEU A 399 -2.67 2.57 -16.13
N GLU A 400 -1.54 2.13 -15.58
CA GLU A 400 -1.00 0.78 -15.74
C GLU A 400 -1.16 -0.06 -14.46
N GLU A 401 -1.08 -1.39 -14.58
CA GLU A 401 -1.01 -2.28 -13.42
C GLU A 401 0.21 -1.94 -12.55
N GLY A 402 0.00 -1.86 -11.25
CA GLY A 402 0.98 -1.37 -10.28
C GLY A 402 0.42 -1.25 -8.87
N LEU A 403 1.07 -0.46 -8.02
CA LEU A 403 0.53 -0.05 -6.73
C LEU A 403 -0.32 1.21 -6.89
N SER A 404 -1.37 1.33 -6.07
CA SER A 404 -2.12 2.58 -5.98
C SER A 404 -1.18 3.74 -5.58
N LEU A 405 -1.37 4.92 -6.17
CA LEU A 405 -0.62 6.13 -5.81
C LEU A 405 -0.70 6.40 -4.30
N LEU A 406 -1.87 6.19 -3.68
CA LEU A 406 -2.03 6.35 -2.24
C LEU A 406 -1.14 5.40 -1.45
N THR A 407 -1.06 4.13 -1.85
CA THR A 407 -0.20 3.13 -1.21
C THR A 407 1.26 3.56 -1.25
N ILE A 408 1.71 4.11 -2.38
CA ILE A 408 3.09 4.60 -2.50
C ILE A 408 3.31 5.79 -1.55
N ILE A 409 2.42 6.78 -1.53
CA ILE A 409 2.51 7.97 -0.64
C ILE A 409 2.54 7.54 0.84
N LYS A 410 1.69 6.57 1.24
CA LYS A 410 1.68 5.98 2.58
C LYS A 410 3.00 5.30 2.90
N GLY A 411 3.47 4.43 1.99
CA GLY A 411 4.69 3.64 2.17
C GLY A 411 5.95 4.49 2.28
N VAL A 412 6.08 5.55 1.49
CA VAL A 412 7.22 6.46 1.65
C VAL A 412 7.12 7.34 2.91
N GLY A 413 5.96 7.37 3.58
CA GLY A 413 5.72 8.17 4.78
C GLY A 413 5.51 9.66 4.50
N LYS A 414 4.97 10.01 3.32
CA LYS A 414 4.74 11.41 2.92
C LYS A 414 3.29 11.88 3.09
N TYR A 415 2.36 10.98 3.40
CA TYR A 415 1.00 11.38 3.75
C TYR A 415 1.00 12.09 5.11
N ARG A 416 0.51 13.33 5.15
CA ARG A 416 0.34 14.12 6.37
C ARG A 416 -0.74 15.17 6.18
N ARG A 417 -1.47 15.48 7.26
CA ARG A 417 -2.53 16.50 7.26
C ARG A 417 -2.07 17.84 7.82
N SER A 418 -0.83 17.89 8.29
CA SER A 418 -0.20 19.10 8.84
C SER A 418 1.26 19.24 8.36
N ARG A 419 1.95 20.31 8.78
CA ARG A 419 3.36 20.58 8.44
C ARG A 419 4.34 19.45 8.79
N LYS A 420 4.01 18.58 9.74
CA LYS A 420 4.84 17.45 10.14
C LYS A 420 4.02 16.18 10.11
N VAL A 421 4.67 15.07 9.76
CA VAL A 421 4.06 13.74 9.80
C VAL A 421 3.80 13.34 11.25
N ASP A 422 2.57 12.93 11.56
CA ASP A 422 2.18 12.26 12.80
C ASP A 422 1.84 10.79 12.50
N PHE A 423 2.74 9.87 12.86
CA PHE A 423 2.59 8.44 12.55
C PHE A 423 1.36 7.77 13.18
N VAL A 424 0.69 8.42 14.14
CA VAL A 424 -0.55 7.90 14.73
C VAL A 424 -1.75 8.61 14.14
N ARG A 425 -1.74 9.95 14.13
CA ARG A 425 -2.90 10.74 13.67
C ARG A 425 -3.02 10.77 12.15
N ASP A 426 -1.93 10.87 11.40
CA ASP A 426 -1.99 10.87 9.94
C ASP A 426 -2.10 9.46 9.34
N TYR A 427 -2.17 8.42 10.18
CA TYR A 427 -2.19 7.06 9.70
C TYR A 427 -3.48 6.71 8.95
N VAL A 428 -3.32 6.16 7.75
CA VAL A 428 -4.42 5.61 6.93
C VAL A 428 -4.35 4.08 7.00
N PRO A 429 -5.41 3.38 7.46
CA PRO A 429 -5.41 1.93 7.58
C PRO A 429 -5.25 1.22 6.22
N PRO A 430 -4.79 -0.05 6.22
CA PRO A 430 -4.62 -0.81 5.00
C PRO A 430 -5.98 -1.02 4.31
N SER A 431 -5.99 -0.89 2.98
CA SER A 431 -7.15 -1.26 2.15
C SER A 431 -7.22 -2.78 1.95
N LYS A 432 -8.33 -3.26 1.38
CA LYS A 432 -8.45 -4.68 0.97
C LYS A 432 -7.38 -5.06 -0.05
N SER A 433 -7.15 -4.21 -1.06
CA SER A 433 -6.18 -4.51 -2.12
C SER A 433 -4.75 -4.57 -1.58
N GLU A 434 -4.39 -3.69 -0.64
CA GLU A 434 -3.10 -3.70 0.05
C GLU A 434 -2.92 -4.97 0.88
N PHE A 435 -3.93 -5.34 1.66
CA PHE A 435 -3.92 -6.58 2.45
C PHE A 435 -3.78 -7.81 1.56
N GLU A 436 -4.58 -7.91 0.51
CA GLU A 436 -4.54 -9.04 -0.41
C GLU A 436 -3.19 -9.16 -1.11
N ARG A 437 -2.61 -8.02 -1.51
CA ARG A 437 -1.29 -7.98 -2.12
C ARG A 437 -0.21 -8.49 -1.17
N VAL A 438 -0.17 -7.96 0.06
CA VAL A 438 0.85 -8.34 1.05
C VAL A 438 0.73 -9.82 1.41
N PHE A 439 -0.47 -10.32 1.70
CA PHE A 439 -0.61 -11.66 2.28
C PHE A 439 -0.85 -12.77 1.26
N PHE A 440 -1.54 -12.50 0.15
CA PHE A 440 -1.97 -13.56 -0.80
C PHE A 440 -1.30 -13.47 -2.18
N LYS A 441 -0.72 -12.33 -2.55
CA LYS A 441 0.05 -12.18 -3.80
C LYS A 441 1.55 -12.26 -3.53
N ASP A 442 2.12 -11.19 -2.98
CA ASP A 442 3.57 -11.03 -2.79
C ASP A 442 4.06 -11.94 -1.65
N GLY A 443 3.26 -12.08 -0.59
CA GLY A 443 3.57 -12.91 0.57
C GLY A 443 3.12 -14.37 0.49
N ARG A 444 2.58 -14.84 -0.65
CA ARG A 444 2.00 -16.19 -0.76
C ARG A 444 2.99 -17.30 -0.37
N PHE A 445 4.22 -17.21 -0.86
CA PHE A 445 5.25 -18.20 -0.57
C PHE A 445 5.61 -18.19 0.92
N MET A 446 5.77 -16.99 1.50
CA MET A 446 6.02 -16.84 2.92
C MET A 446 4.86 -17.41 3.74
N GLN A 447 3.61 -17.12 3.38
CA GLN A 447 2.44 -17.65 4.06
C GLN A 447 2.35 -19.18 3.95
N ALA A 448 2.69 -19.76 2.80
CA ALA A 448 2.74 -21.20 2.62
C ALA A 448 3.86 -21.86 3.46
N ALA A 449 5.02 -21.19 3.58
CA ALA A 449 6.16 -21.69 4.35
C ALA A 449 6.00 -21.51 5.86
N THR A 450 5.37 -20.42 6.31
CA THR A 450 5.22 -20.02 7.72
C THR A 450 3.84 -20.31 8.29
N GLY A 451 3.02 -21.10 7.57
CA GLY A 451 1.61 -21.35 7.86
C GLY A 451 1.32 -21.44 9.36
N THR A 452 0.69 -20.39 9.90
CA THR A 452 0.61 -20.20 11.35
C THR A 452 -0.71 -20.70 11.91
N VAL A 453 -0.64 -21.50 12.98
CA VAL A 453 -1.79 -21.85 13.80
C VAL A 453 -1.84 -20.88 14.98
N MET A 454 -2.84 -20.02 15.01
CA MET A 454 -3.11 -19.18 16.18
C MET A 454 -3.79 -20.00 17.27
N LEU A 455 -3.32 -19.87 18.49
CA LEU A 455 -3.95 -20.40 19.71
C LEU A 455 -4.14 -19.25 20.70
N SER A 456 -5.24 -19.23 21.42
CA SER A 456 -5.49 -18.23 22.48
C SER A 456 -6.17 -18.85 23.69
N THR A 457 -5.96 -18.23 24.85
CA THR A 457 -6.48 -18.70 26.13
C THR A 457 -7.76 -17.93 26.48
N LEU A 458 -8.86 -18.63 26.75
CA LEU A 458 -10.11 -18.04 27.21
C LEU A 458 -10.04 -17.65 28.69
N GLN A 459 -11.06 -16.93 29.17
CA GLN A 459 -11.12 -16.47 30.57
C GLN A 459 -11.15 -17.60 31.60
N ASP A 460 -11.64 -18.79 31.21
CA ASP A 460 -11.67 -20.00 32.04
C ASP A 460 -10.34 -20.78 32.02
N GLY A 461 -9.33 -20.27 31.30
CA GLY A 461 -8.02 -20.90 31.15
C GLY A 461 -7.93 -21.94 30.03
N SER A 462 -9.02 -22.24 29.31
CA SER A 462 -8.99 -23.17 28.20
C SER A 462 -8.26 -22.60 26.99
N ILE A 463 -7.48 -23.44 26.29
CA ILE A 463 -6.76 -23.06 25.07
C ILE A 463 -7.61 -23.46 23.87
N VAL A 464 -7.89 -22.50 23.00
CA VAL A 464 -8.68 -22.70 21.78
C VAL A 464 -7.90 -22.29 20.54
N LYS A 465 -8.24 -22.92 19.41
CA LYS A 465 -7.73 -22.50 18.10
C LYS A 465 -8.31 -21.14 17.70
N GLY A 466 -7.48 -20.28 17.15
CA GLY A 466 -7.79 -18.91 16.76
C GLY A 466 -7.53 -17.90 17.87
N LEU A 467 -8.01 -16.68 17.66
CA LEU A 467 -7.75 -15.54 18.56
C LEU A 467 -8.89 -15.27 19.56
N ALA A 468 -9.87 -16.17 19.73
CA ALA A 468 -11.06 -15.92 20.56
C ALA A 468 -10.76 -15.39 21.97
N GLY A 469 -9.70 -15.87 22.62
CA GLY A 469 -9.26 -15.44 23.96
C GLY A 469 -8.62 -14.06 24.05
N VAL A 470 -8.32 -13.42 22.92
CA VAL A 470 -7.68 -12.09 22.90
C VAL A 470 -8.74 -10.97 22.97
N PRO A 471 -8.54 -9.92 23.79
CA PRO A 471 -9.48 -8.80 23.89
C PRO A 471 -9.74 -8.09 22.56
N THR A 472 -11.01 -7.81 22.26
CA THR A 472 -11.42 -7.10 21.04
C THR A 472 -11.44 -5.58 21.20
N GLN A 473 -11.53 -5.09 22.44
CA GLN A 473 -11.53 -3.67 22.77
C GLN A 473 -10.20 -3.28 23.40
N GLY A 474 -9.66 -2.12 23.01
CA GLY A 474 -8.42 -1.59 23.56
C GLY A 474 -8.61 -0.53 24.65
N PRO A 475 -7.48 -0.01 25.19
CA PRO A 475 -6.12 -0.27 24.73
C PRO A 475 -5.61 -1.67 25.11
N VAL A 476 -4.97 -2.36 24.15
CA VAL A 476 -4.31 -3.66 24.37
C VAL A 476 -2.84 -3.51 24.04
N LEU A 477 -1.97 -4.08 24.87
CA LEU A 477 -0.54 -4.18 24.61
C LEU A 477 -0.15 -5.65 24.46
N LEU A 478 0.13 -6.08 23.24
CA LEU A 478 0.68 -7.40 22.98
C LEU A 478 2.19 -7.36 23.24
N VAL A 479 2.65 -8.24 24.13
CA VAL A 479 4.06 -8.31 24.53
C VAL A 479 4.58 -9.72 24.29
N GLY A 480 5.64 -9.84 23.49
CA GLY A 480 6.25 -11.12 23.15
C GLY A 480 7.72 -10.97 22.80
N TYR A 481 8.33 -12.06 22.33
CA TYR A 481 9.68 -12.04 21.77
C TYR A 481 9.66 -12.03 20.24
N HIS A 482 10.64 -11.37 19.63
CA HIS A 482 10.89 -11.43 18.20
C HIS A 482 11.49 -12.77 17.79
N MET A 483 11.01 -13.31 16.68
CA MET A 483 11.80 -14.29 15.93
C MET A 483 12.84 -13.55 15.06
N LEU A 484 13.76 -14.31 14.49
CA LEU A 484 14.85 -13.75 13.69
C LEU A 484 14.27 -12.91 12.54
N MET A 485 14.77 -11.68 12.43
CA MET A 485 14.33 -10.66 11.47
C MET A 485 12.86 -10.22 11.58
N GLY A 486 12.11 -10.66 12.59
CA GLY A 486 10.70 -10.31 12.75
C GLY A 486 9.80 -10.98 11.71
N ILE A 487 10.13 -12.19 11.26
CA ILE A 487 9.35 -12.92 10.23
C ILE A 487 7.91 -13.17 10.72
N GLU A 488 7.72 -13.27 12.04
CA GLU A 488 6.45 -13.63 12.66
C GLU A 488 5.40 -12.53 12.47
N LEU A 489 5.85 -11.30 12.22
CA LEU A 489 5.01 -10.13 12.04
C LEU A 489 4.02 -10.30 10.90
N GLN A 490 4.41 -10.96 9.80
CA GLN A 490 3.53 -11.15 8.66
C GLN A 490 2.33 -12.01 9.07
N SER A 491 2.57 -13.19 9.63
CA SER A 491 1.51 -14.09 10.06
C SER A 491 0.67 -13.50 11.20
N LEU A 492 1.31 -12.86 12.18
CA LEU A 492 0.63 -12.25 13.32
C LEU A 492 -0.31 -11.13 12.89
N VAL A 493 0.19 -10.14 12.13
CA VAL A 493 -0.63 -9.01 11.65
C VAL A 493 -1.74 -9.51 10.72
N GLY A 494 -1.41 -10.46 9.83
CA GLY A 494 -2.37 -11.05 8.90
C GLY A 494 -3.56 -11.72 9.59
N GLU A 495 -3.30 -12.56 10.60
CA GLU A 495 -4.37 -13.29 11.31
C GLU A 495 -5.21 -12.39 12.23
N TYR A 496 -4.63 -11.35 12.83
CA TYR A 496 -5.41 -10.37 13.60
C TYR A 496 -6.39 -9.59 12.72
N LEU A 497 -5.95 -9.18 11.54
CA LEU A 497 -6.80 -8.53 10.54
C LEU A 497 -7.86 -9.51 10.02
N LYS A 498 -7.47 -10.74 9.64
CA LYS A 498 -8.36 -11.76 9.07
C LYS A 498 -9.43 -12.25 10.06
N GLN A 499 -9.04 -12.58 11.29
CA GLN A 499 -9.95 -13.22 12.26
C GLN A 499 -10.71 -12.23 13.14
N LYS A 500 -10.14 -11.05 13.42
CA LYS A 500 -10.75 -10.07 14.35
C LYS A 500 -11.01 -8.70 13.75
N ASN A 501 -10.54 -8.41 12.53
CA ASN A 501 -10.56 -7.07 11.96
C ASN A 501 -9.89 -6.04 12.89
N ILE A 502 -8.81 -6.46 13.58
CA ILE A 502 -8.03 -5.63 14.49
C ILE A 502 -6.69 -5.33 13.83
N LEU A 503 -6.38 -4.04 13.71
CA LEU A 503 -5.08 -3.59 13.23
C LEU A 503 -4.08 -3.54 14.39
N LEU A 504 -3.03 -4.36 14.31
CA LEU A 504 -1.91 -4.27 15.22
C LEU A 504 -0.98 -3.11 14.85
N ARG A 505 -0.73 -2.22 15.81
CA ARG A 505 0.19 -1.08 15.67
C ARG A 505 1.54 -1.45 16.26
N GLY A 506 2.42 -2.00 15.41
CA GLY A 506 3.77 -2.42 15.80
C GLY A 506 4.70 -1.24 16.06
N ILE A 507 5.37 -1.25 17.20
CA ILE A 507 6.39 -0.23 17.53
C ILE A 507 7.75 -0.74 17.08
N ALA A 508 8.37 -0.02 16.14
CA ALA A 508 9.60 -0.44 15.48
C ALA A 508 10.72 0.59 15.61
N HIS A 509 11.97 0.13 15.45
CA HIS A 509 13.14 0.99 15.58
C HIS A 509 13.13 2.12 14.54
N PRO A 510 13.50 3.38 14.87
CA PRO A 510 13.30 4.53 13.98
C PRO A 510 14.08 4.43 12.66
N ALA A 511 15.16 3.65 12.65
CA ALA A 511 15.96 3.40 11.44
C ALA A 511 15.17 2.74 10.30
N ILE A 512 14.08 2.01 10.58
CA ILE A 512 13.17 1.42 9.58
C ILE A 512 12.38 2.51 8.84
N PHE A 513 12.15 3.65 9.49
CA PHE A 513 11.38 4.77 8.95
C PHE A 513 12.27 5.83 8.30
N GLY A 514 13.59 5.77 8.55
CA GLY A 514 14.56 6.66 7.95
C GLY A 514 14.99 6.19 6.55
N GLY A 515 15.12 7.11 5.60
CA GLY A 515 15.49 6.83 4.20
C GLY A 515 16.92 6.27 3.99
N ARG A 516 17.63 5.86 5.04
CA ARG A 516 19.03 5.38 5.00
C ARG A 516 19.19 4.00 4.33
N PHE A 517 18.12 3.20 4.31
CA PHE A 517 18.11 1.87 3.69
C PHE A 517 17.31 1.83 2.39
N GLU A 518 16.88 2.99 1.88
CA GLU A 518 16.14 3.05 0.63
C GLU A 518 17.05 2.83 -0.57
N SER A 519 16.95 1.64 -1.16
CA SER A 519 17.46 1.43 -2.51
C SER A 519 16.56 2.19 -3.49
N SER A 520 17.13 3.02 -4.37
CA SER A 520 16.38 3.64 -5.47
C SER A 520 16.05 2.67 -6.61
N SER A 521 16.33 1.38 -6.42
CA SER A 521 16.19 0.32 -7.43
C SER A 521 14.90 -0.49 -7.30
N SER A 522 14.17 -0.37 -6.19
CA SER A 522 12.94 -1.12 -5.93
C SER A 522 11.70 -0.22 -6.07
N GLU A 523 10.62 -0.81 -6.59
CA GLU A 523 9.30 -0.18 -6.71
C GLU A 523 8.70 0.13 -5.34
N PHE A 524 8.83 -0.82 -4.41
CA PHE A 524 8.29 -0.74 -3.06
C PHE A 524 9.07 -1.67 -2.13
N ASN A 525 9.51 -1.17 -0.98
CA ASN A 525 10.35 -1.94 -0.04
C ASN A 525 9.53 -2.58 1.09
N PHE A 526 10.11 -3.58 1.74
CA PHE A 526 9.56 -4.14 2.99
C PHE A 526 9.29 -3.06 4.06
N GLN A 527 10.19 -2.07 4.17
CA GLN A 527 10.02 -0.93 5.08
C GLN A 527 8.82 -0.04 4.73
N ASP A 528 8.50 0.07 3.44
CA ASP A 528 7.31 0.80 2.98
C ASP A 528 6.05 0.03 3.40
N TRP A 529 6.05 -1.31 3.28
CA TRP A 529 4.96 -2.16 3.78
C TRP A 529 4.78 -2.10 5.29
N ILE A 530 5.84 -2.01 6.09
CA ILE A 530 5.73 -1.83 7.54
C ILE A 530 4.89 -0.58 7.87
N LYS A 531 5.11 0.53 7.17
CA LYS A 531 4.35 1.77 7.38
C LYS A 531 2.90 1.61 6.93
N VAL A 532 2.64 1.00 5.77
CA VAL A 532 1.27 0.73 5.28
C VAL A 532 0.50 -0.15 6.28
N MET A 533 1.15 -1.17 6.83
CA MET A 533 0.55 -2.15 7.73
C MET A 533 0.47 -1.70 9.20
N GLY A 534 0.78 -0.44 9.51
CA GLY A 534 0.51 0.14 10.83
C GLY A 534 1.71 0.26 11.76
N GLY A 535 2.93 0.00 11.26
CA GLY A 535 4.17 0.22 11.99
C GLY A 535 4.38 1.69 12.36
N VAL A 536 4.89 1.92 13.56
CA VAL A 536 5.12 3.25 14.13
C VAL A 536 6.53 3.33 14.73
N PRO A 537 7.30 4.41 14.51
CA PRO A 537 8.61 4.55 15.12
C PRO A 537 8.48 4.68 16.64
N VAL A 538 9.34 3.96 17.36
CA VAL A 538 9.41 4.02 18.83
C VAL A 538 9.69 5.43 19.31
N ALA A 539 8.75 5.96 20.09
CA ALA A 539 8.85 7.23 20.80
C ALA A 539 7.78 7.26 21.90
N ALA A 540 8.08 7.84 23.05
CA ALA A 540 7.13 7.96 24.16
C ALA A 540 5.83 8.67 23.73
N SER A 541 5.95 9.70 22.87
CA SER A 541 4.79 10.43 22.33
C SER A 541 3.90 9.57 21.44
N ASN A 542 4.48 8.70 20.62
CA ASN A 542 3.72 7.82 19.74
C ASN A 542 3.03 6.72 20.53
N PHE A 543 3.75 6.14 21.49
CA PHE A 543 3.19 5.11 22.36
C PHE A 543 2.05 5.65 23.22
N PHE A 544 2.21 6.84 23.80
CA PHE A 544 1.14 7.55 24.49
C PHE A 544 -0.09 7.74 23.58
N LYS A 545 0.11 8.24 22.36
CA LYS A 545 -0.99 8.48 21.42
C LYS A 545 -1.75 7.19 21.09
N LEU A 546 -1.03 6.10 20.77
CA LEU A 546 -1.63 4.81 20.46
C LEU A 546 -2.50 4.25 21.60
N LEU A 547 -2.00 4.32 22.84
CA LEU A 547 -2.78 3.86 24.00
C LEU A 547 -3.95 4.79 24.29
N SER A 548 -3.77 6.11 24.13
CA SER A 548 -4.86 7.08 24.30
C SER A 548 -5.98 6.90 23.26
N SER A 549 -5.65 6.45 22.05
CA SER A 549 -6.61 6.10 20.99
C SER A 549 -7.14 4.67 21.11
N LYS A 550 -6.93 4.01 22.26
CA LYS A 550 -7.41 2.64 22.54
C LYS A 550 -6.95 1.61 21.50
N SER A 551 -5.78 1.79 20.89
CA SER A 551 -5.27 0.88 19.87
C SER A 551 -4.75 -0.44 20.46
N HIS A 552 -4.68 -1.47 19.61
CA HIS A 552 -3.93 -2.70 19.87
C HIS A 552 -2.48 -2.48 19.44
N VAL A 553 -1.58 -2.39 20.41
CA VAL A 553 -0.16 -2.10 20.20
C VAL A 553 0.63 -3.38 20.30
N LEU A 554 1.54 -3.60 19.35
CA LEU A 554 2.48 -4.72 19.36
C LEU A 554 3.86 -4.20 19.79
N LEU A 555 4.39 -4.79 20.86
CA LEU A 555 5.64 -4.38 21.49
C LEU A 555 6.54 -5.60 21.76
N TYR A 556 7.79 -5.48 21.34
CA TYR A 556 8.86 -6.41 21.67
C TYR A 556 9.84 -5.70 22.59
N PRO A 557 9.93 -6.08 23.88
CA PRO A 557 10.75 -5.37 24.86
C PRO A 557 12.23 -5.26 24.47
N GLY A 558 12.77 -6.31 23.84
CA GLY A 558 14.16 -6.35 23.38
C GLY A 558 14.42 -5.61 22.07
N GLY A 559 13.35 -5.19 21.39
CA GLY A 559 13.39 -4.42 20.14
C GLY A 559 14.31 -5.04 19.09
N ALA A 560 15.08 -4.20 18.40
CA ALA A 560 15.95 -4.62 17.29
C ALA A 560 17.02 -5.65 17.69
N ARG A 561 17.45 -5.68 18.96
CA ARG A 561 18.44 -6.65 19.45
C ARG A 561 17.86 -8.06 19.53
N GLU A 562 16.57 -8.17 19.81
CA GLU A 562 15.84 -9.43 19.85
C GLU A 562 15.51 -9.92 18.43
N ALA A 563 15.15 -9.00 17.52
CA ALA A 563 14.99 -9.32 16.10
C ALA A 563 16.30 -9.76 15.42
N LEU A 564 17.45 -9.34 15.95
CA LEU A 564 18.78 -9.72 15.46
C LEU A 564 19.54 -10.53 16.52
N HIS A 565 18.84 -11.48 17.15
CA HIS A 565 19.40 -12.28 18.22
C HIS A 565 20.56 -13.18 17.76
N TYR A 566 21.48 -13.50 18.67
CA TYR A 566 22.62 -14.37 18.37
C TYR A 566 22.23 -15.85 18.41
N LYS A 567 23.11 -16.70 17.88
CA LYS A 567 22.94 -18.16 17.97
C LYS A 567 22.76 -18.59 19.43
N GLY A 568 21.73 -19.39 19.68
CA GLY A 568 21.36 -19.85 21.04
C GLY A 568 20.54 -18.85 21.85
N GLU A 569 20.09 -17.74 21.25
CA GLU A 569 19.17 -16.78 21.87
C GLU A 569 17.73 -16.88 21.34
N ALA A 570 17.44 -17.85 20.46
CA ALA A 570 16.08 -18.12 19.99
C ALA A 570 15.09 -18.30 21.17
N HIS A 571 13.87 -17.80 20.98
CA HIS A 571 12.77 -17.85 21.95
C HIS A 571 13.03 -17.20 23.32
N LYS A 572 13.97 -16.24 23.40
CA LYS A 572 14.24 -15.48 24.62
C LYS A 572 13.64 -14.08 24.54
N LEU A 573 12.90 -13.71 25.59
CA LEU A 573 12.54 -12.31 25.84
C LEU A 573 13.74 -11.57 26.45
N ILE A 574 14.15 -10.48 25.80
CA ILE A 574 15.18 -9.57 26.29
C ILE A 574 14.49 -8.36 26.91
N TRP A 575 14.52 -8.26 28.24
CA TRP A 575 13.91 -7.13 28.94
C TRP A 575 14.87 -5.94 29.02
N PRO A 576 14.40 -4.71 28.76
CA PRO A 576 15.19 -3.52 29.04
C PRO A 576 15.33 -3.33 30.56
N GLU A 577 16.43 -2.70 30.98
CA GLU A 577 16.68 -2.34 32.40
C GLU A 577 15.52 -1.51 32.99
N GLN A 578 14.97 -0.60 32.17
CA GLN A 578 13.84 0.24 32.55
C GLN A 578 12.57 -0.21 31.81
N GLN A 579 11.58 -0.68 32.57
CA GLN A 579 10.30 -1.18 32.04
C GLN A 579 9.25 -0.06 31.94
N GLU A 580 9.62 1.08 31.36
CA GLU A 580 8.75 2.27 31.26
C GLU A 580 7.44 2.01 30.50
N PHE A 581 7.42 1.00 29.62
CA PHE A 581 6.21 0.63 28.92
C PHE A 581 5.09 0.12 29.86
N VAL A 582 5.45 -0.50 31.00
CA VAL A 582 4.50 -0.98 32.02
C VAL A 582 3.82 0.20 32.69
N ARG A 583 4.59 1.24 33.02
CA ARG A 583 4.04 2.49 33.59
C ARG A 583 3.07 3.17 32.63
N MET A 584 3.41 3.19 31.34
CA MET A 584 2.53 3.73 30.31
C MET A 584 1.26 2.88 30.15
N ALA A 585 1.38 1.56 30.12
CA ALA A 585 0.23 0.65 30.06
C ALA A 585 -0.71 0.86 31.25
N ALA A 586 -0.16 0.92 32.47
CA ALA A 586 -0.92 1.17 33.69
C ALA A 586 -1.64 2.53 33.66
N LYS A 587 -0.97 3.59 33.17
CA LYS A 587 -1.57 4.93 33.04
C LYS A 587 -2.86 4.95 32.21
N PHE A 588 -2.97 4.09 31.21
CA PHE A 588 -4.13 4.00 30.33
C PHE A 588 -5.06 2.82 30.63
N GLY A 589 -4.76 2.03 31.66
CA GLY A 589 -5.50 0.80 31.96
C GLY A 589 -5.43 -0.23 30.81
N ALA A 590 -4.29 -0.29 30.10
CA ALA A 590 -4.14 -1.17 28.95
C ALA A 590 -3.99 -2.64 29.38
N THR A 591 -4.73 -3.53 28.72
CA THR A 591 -4.61 -4.97 28.94
C THR A 591 -3.32 -5.48 28.31
N ILE A 592 -2.41 -6.00 29.11
CA ILE A 592 -1.19 -6.64 28.62
C ILE A 592 -1.53 -8.10 28.25
N VAL A 593 -1.32 -8.45 26.99
CA VAL A 593 -1.53 -9.81 26.47
C VAL A 593 -0.16 -10.39 26.12
N PRO A 594 0.38 -11.31 26.93
CA PRO A 594 1.60 -12.01 26.57
C PRO A 594 1.35 -12.94 25.39
N PHE A 595 2.30 -13.02 24.46
CA PHE A 595 2.28 -14.01 23.38
C PHE A 595 3.70 -14.53 23.09
N GLY A 596 3.76 -15.65 22.38
CA GLY A 596 4.99 -16.19 21.81
C GLY A 596 4.66 -16.97 20.55
N GLY A 597 5.58 -16.99 19.59
CA GLY A 597 5.46 -17.81 18.39
C GLY A 597 6.54 -18.88 18.36
N VAL A 598 6.30 -20.04 17.76
CA VAL A 598 7.31 -21.10 17.61
C VAL A 598 7.40 -21.50 16.13
N GLY A 599 8.60 -21.87 15.66
CA GLY A 599 8.79 -22.53 14.36
C GLY A 599 9.62 -21.77 13.31
N GLU A 600 9.59 -20.43 13.27
CA GLU A 600 10.26 -19.74 12.14
C GLU A 600 11.78 -19.65 12.31
N ASP A 601 12.28 -19.55 13.54
CA ASP A 601 13.72 -19.68 13.81
C ASP A 601 14.23 -21.07 13.35
N ASP A 602 13.43 -22.12 13.54
CA ASP A 602 13.73 -23.48 13.07
C ASP A 602 13.74 -23.57 11.53
N LEU A 603 12.83 -22.87 10.84
CA LEU A 603 12.79 -22.79 9.38
C LEU A 603 14.04 -22.14 8.81
N VAL A 604 14.54 -21.08 9.46
CA VAL A 604 15.79 -20.42 9.04
C VAL A 604 16.97 -21.36 9.21
N GLU A 605 17.04 -22.11 10.33
CA GLU A 605 18.08 -23.10 10.54
C GLU A 605 18.06 -24.20 9.47
N VAL A 606 16.89 -24.75 9.15
CA VAL A 606 16.73 -25.75 8.08
C VAL A 606 17.14 -25.19 6.71
N THR A 607 16.75 -23.96 6.38
CA THR A 607 17.10 -23.32 5.11
C THR A 607 18.62 -23.12 4.99
N LEU A 608 19.27 -22.63 6.06
CA LEU A 608 20.72 -22.46 6.10
C LEU A 608 21.45 -23.81 5.97
N LEU A 609 20.94 -24.87 6.59
CA LEU A 609 21.48 -26.22 6.46
C LEU A 609 21.37 -26.74 5.02
N VAL A 610 20.22 -26.57 4.37
CA VAL A 610 20.00 -26.99 2.98
C VAL A 610 20.91 -26.21 2.01
N LEU A 611 21.04 -24.89 2.20
CA LEU A 611 21.94 -24.06 1.38
C LEU A 611 23.41 -24.46 1.58
N ALA A 612 23.83 -24.71 2.82
CA ALA A 612 25.19 -25.16 3.12
C ALA A 612 25.51 -26.54 2.50
N GLN A 613 24.53 -27.45 2.50
CA GLN A 613 24.65 -28.76 1.84
C GLN A 613 24.68 -28.63 0.31
N GLY A 614 23.89 -27.72 -0.27
CA GLY A 614 23.91 -27.42 -1.71
C GLY A 614 25.25 -26.87 -2.20
N SER A 615 25.88 -25.99 -1.42
CA SER A 615 27.25 -25.50 -1.71
C SER A 615 28.34 -26.56 -1.55
N ASN A 616 28.12 -27.58 -0.70
CA ASN A 616 29.03 -28.72 -0.58
C ASN A 616 28.86 -29.72 -1.73
N LEU A 617 27.67 -29.85 -2.31
CA LEU A 617 27.39 -30.67 -3.51
C LEU A 617 27.98 -30.05 -4.79
N SER A 618 28.01 -28.72 -4.91
CA SER A 618 28.70 -28.05 -6.03
C SER A 618 30.23 -28.20 -5.97
N ASN A 619 30.80 -28.31 -4.77
CA ASN A 619 32.25 -28.52 -4.59
C ASN A 619 32.68 -29.99 -4.68
N SER A 620 31.76 -30.95 -4.60
CA SER A 620 32.04 -32.38 -4.76
C SER A 620 31.79 -32.90 -6.19
N SER A 621 31.34 -32.05 -7.10
CA SER A 621 31.15 -32.38 -8.53
C SER A 621 32.37 -32.05 -9.41
N LEU A 622 33.52 -31.70 -8.80
CA LEU A 622 34.79 -31.39 -9.48
C LEU A 622 35.93 -32.36 -9.12
N CYS A 623 35.61 -33.47 -8.46
CA CYS A 623 36.53 -34.60 -8.30
C CYS A 623 35.75 -35.90 -8.46
N LEU A 624 35.57 -36.31 -9.72
CA LEU A 624 35.59 -37.70 -10.18
C LEU A 624 35.85 -37.72 -11.68
#